data_AF-A0A927SU20-F1
#
_entry.id   AF-A0A927SU20-F1
#
_cell.length_a   1.000
_cell.length_b   1.000
_cell.length_c   1.000
_cell.angle_alpha   90.00
_cell.angle_beta   90.00
_cell.angle_gamma   90.00
#
_symmetry.space_group_name_H-M   'P 1'
#
loop_
_entity.id
_entity.type
_entity.pdbx_description
1 polymer ?
#
loop_
_entity_poly.entity_id
_entity_poly.type
_entity_poly.pdbx_seq_one_letter_code
_entity_poly.pdbx_strand_id
1 'polypeptide(L)'
;MTQLELANKLDVSESYVSRIECGRNRVNIERLLEICMILDLPVENILQECSDYCVPKQGVPEDPLKKRLFQLGNMASPKVLELMCELCETAYKKLDCQ
;
A
#
# COMPACT_ATOMS: atom_id res chain seq x y z
N MET A 1 1.34 -12.37 -18.13
CA MET A 1 2.04 -11.62 -19.19
C MET A 1 3.53 -11.94 -19.09
N THR A 2 4.23 -12.01 -20.22
CA THR A 2 5.68 -12.22 -20.31
C THR A 2 6.44 -10.89 -20.44
N GLN A 3 7.76 -10.89 -20.23
CA GLN A 3 8.60 -9.69 -20.43
C GLN A 3 8.55 -9.19 -21.89
N LEU A 4 8.54 -10.10 -22.86
CA LEU A 4 8.39 -9.77 -24.28
C LEU A 4 7.03 -9.10 -24.57
N GLU A 5 5.94 -9.60 -24.00
CA GLU A 5 4.61 -8.99 -24.16
C GLU A 5 4.54 -7.58 -23.56
N LEU A 6 5.13 -7.36 -22.39
CA LEU A 6 5.21 -6.03 -21.77
C LEU A 6 6.07 -5.08 -22.61
N ALA A 7 7.21 -5.55 -23.09
CA ALA A 7 8.12 -4.78 -23.92
C ALA A 7 7.44 -4.30 -25.22
N ASN A 8 6.70 -5.19 -25.86
CA ASN A 8 5.92 -4.86 -27.06
C ASN A 8 4.82 -3.81 -26.77
N LYS A 9 4.15 -3.89 -25.62
CA LYS A 9 3.12 -2.91 -25.22
C LYS A 9 3.71 -1.54 -24.84
N LEU A 10 4.93 -1.51 -24.33
CA LEU A 10 5.66 -0.28 -23.94
C LEU A 10 6.48 0.35 -25.07
N ASP A 11 6.56 -0.30 -26.23
CA ASP A 11 7.43 0.04 -27.35
C ASP A 11 8.91 0.16 -26.93
N VAL A 12 9.42 -0.89 -26.28
CA VAL A 12 10.81 -0.98 -25.81
C VAL A 12 11.41 -2.36 -26.09
N SER A 13 12.73 -2.49 -25.88
CA SER A 13 13.38 -3.80 -25.94
C SER A 13 13.02 -4.68 -24.73
N GLU A 14 12.93 -5.99 -24.94
CA GLU A 14 12.80 -6.97 -23.85
C GLU A 14 13.93 -6.82 -22.82
N SER A 15 15.14 -6.50 -23.28
CA SER A 15 16.29 -6.23 -22.41
C SER A 15 16.14 -4.96 -21.56
N TYR A 16 15.30 -4.00 -21.95
CA TYR A 16 14.95 -2.85 -21.11
C TYR A 16 14.04 -3.30 -19.96
N VAL A 17 13.00 -4.09 -20.26
CA VAL A 17 12.08 -4.67 -19.26
C VAL A 17 12.84 -5.53 -18.24
N SER A 18 13.73 -6.42 -18.72
CA SER A 18 14.57 -7.24 -17.84
C SER A 18 15.43 -6.38 -16.88
N ARG A 19 16.00 -5.27 -17.38
CA ARG A 19 16.83 -4.37 -16.55
C ARG A 19 16.02 -3.61 -15.49
N ILE A 20 14.80 -3.19 -15.78
CA ILE A 20 13.95 -2.50 -14.80
C ILE A 20 13.49 -3.48 -13.70
N GLU A 21 13.06 -4.70 -14.06
CA GLU A 21 12.61 -5.70 -13.09
C GLU A 21 13.74 -6.19 -12.19
N CYS A 22 14.97 -6.25 -12.71
CA CYS A 22 16.15 -6.59 -11.93
C CYS A 22 16.71 -5.41 -11.10
N GLY A 23 16.05 -4.26 -11.08
CA GLY A 23 16.52 -3.06 -10.36
C GLY A 23 17.80 -2.43 -10.93
N ARG A 24 18.24 -2.84 -12.14
CA ARG A 24 19.45 -2.32 -12.79
C ARG A 24 19.21 -1.01 -13.52
N ASN A 25 17.96 -0.67 -13.80
CA ASN A 25 17.58 0.58 -14.44
C ASN A 25 16.40 1.20 -13.70
N ARG A 26 16.46 2.50 -13.43
CA ARG A 26 15.35 3.24 -12.81
C ARG A 26 14.39 3.73 -13.89
N VAL A 27 13.11 3.73 -13.57
CA VAL A 27 12.06 4.34 -14.40
C VAL A 27 11.63 5.68 -13.79
N ASN A 28 11.15 6.60 -14.62
CA ASN A 28 10.49 7.81 -14.14
C ASN A 28 9.00 7.50 -13.81
N ILE A 29 8.31 8.47 -13.21
CA ILE A 29 6.90 8.29 -12.79
C ILE A 29 5.98 8.07 -13.99
N GLU A 30 6.18 8.78 -15.10
CA GLU A 30 5.39 8.61 -16.32
C GLU A 30 5.47 7.16 -16.83
N ARG A 31 6.68 6.62 -16.94
CA ARG A 31 6.90 5.24 -17.37
C ARG A 31 6.37 4.22 -16.38
N LEU A 32 6.44 4.50 -15.09
CA LEU A 32 5.81 3.67 -14.06
C LEU A 32 4.28 3.62 -14.23
N LEU A 33 3.63 4.75 -14.50
CA LEU A 33 2.19 4.81 -14.74
C LEU A 33 1.78 4.03 -15.99
N GLU A 34 2.55 4.12 -17.09
CA GLU A 34 2.31 3.31 -18.29
C GLU A 34 2.37 1.81 -17.98
N ILE A 35 3.38 1.37 -17.22
CA ILE A 35 3.52 -0.02 -16.79
C ILE A 35 2.30 -0.44 -15.95
N CYS A 36 1.87 0.40 -15.00
CA CYS A 36 0.69 0.15 -14.17
C CYS A 36 -0.58 -0.01 -15.01
N MET A 37 -0.78 0.86 -16.00
CA MET A 37 -1.93 0.79 -16.92
C MET A 37 -1.93 -0.50 -17.74
N ILE A 38 -0.76 -0.94 -18.23
CA ILE A 38 -0.63 -2.18 -19.01
C ILE A 38 -0.92 -3.41 -18.14
N LEU A 39 -0.50 -3.36 -16.89
CA LEU A 39 -0.66 -4.45 -15.92
C LEU A 39 -2.04 -4.49 -15.25
N ASP A 40 -2.88 -3.47 -15.48
CA ASP A 40 -4.15 -3.26 -14.77
C ASP A 40 -3.93 -3.25 -13.24
N LEU A 41 -2.87 -2.55 -12.81
CA LEU A 41 -2.51 -2.41 -11.40
C LEU A 41 -2.58 -0.94 -10.97
N PRO A 42 -3.22 -0.64 -9.82
CA PRO A 42 -3.14 0.69 -9.23
C PRO A 42 -1.71 1.04 -8.85
N VAL A 43 -1.29 2.28 -9.09
CA VAL A 43 0.10 2.74 -8.82
C VAL A 43 0.44 2.67 -7.34
N GLU A 44 -0.56 2.85 -6.47
CA GLU A 44 -0.43 2.70 -5.03
C GLU A 44 0.05 1.30 -4.63
N ASN A 45 -0.30 0.24 -5.37
CA ASN A 45 0.15 -1.12 -5.05
C ASN A 45 1.66 -1.26 -5.25
N ILE A 46 2.22 -0.63 -6.30
CA ILE A 46 3.67 -0.67 -6.55
C ILE A 46 4.43 0.22 -5.55
N LEU A 47 3.83 1.36 -5.15
CA LEU A 47 4.46 2.30 -4.23
C LEU A 47 4.31 1.91 -2.75
N GLN A 48 3.25 1.18 -2.37
CA GLN A 48 3.02 0.74 -0.99
C GLN A 48 4.10 -0.23 -0.50
N GLU A 49 4.63 -1.09 -1.38
CA GLU A 49 5.72 -2.01 -1.06
C GLU A 49 7.07 -1.32 -0.80
N CYS A 50 7.19 -0.02 -1.12
CA CYS A 50 8.36 0.80 -0.76
C CYS A 50 8.26 1.44 0.62
N SER A 51 7.11 1.35 1.29
CA SER A 51 6.95 1.84 2.66
C SER A 51 7.13 0.67 3.62
N ASP A 52 7.99 0.82 4.63
CA ASP A 52 8.14 -0.16 5.73
C ASP A 52 6.85 -0.35 6.57
N TYR A 53 5.71 0.18 6.10
CA TYR A 53 4.40 -0.06 6.65
C TYR A 53 3.79 -1.29 5.99
N CYS A 54 3.87 -2.40 6.71
CA CYS A 54 3.14 -3.63 6.46
C CYS A 54 1.66 -3.33 6.16
N VAL A 55 1.26 -3.32 4.89
CA VAL A 55 -0.14 -3.55 4.54
C VAL A 55 -0.47 -4.97 5.02
N PRO A 56 -1.60 -5.21 5.72
CA PRO A 56 -1.95 -6.56 6.12
C PRO A 56 -1.95 -7.47 4.89
N LYS A 57 -1.10 -8.50 4.93
CA LYS A 57 -0.98 -9.51 3.86
C LYS A 57 -2.40 -9.98 3.50
N GLN A 58 -2.78 -9.87 2.24
CA GLN A 58 -4.03 -10.45 1.73
C GLN A 58 -4.06 -11.93 2.17
N GLY A 59 -5.07 -12.30 2.97
CA GLY A 59 -5.20 -13.64 3.57
C GLY A 59 -5.10 -13.69 5.10
N VAL A 60 -4.71 -12.61 5.78
CA VAL A 60 -4.92 -12.50 7.23
C VAL A 60 -6.39 -12.13 7.47
N PRO A 61 -7.15 -12.93 8.25
CA PRO A 61 -8.51 -12.55 8.63
C PRO A 61 -8.47 -11.19 9.32
N GLU A 62 -9.09 -10.19 8.70
CA GLU A 62 -9.21 -8.85 9.28
C GLU A 62 -9.93 -8.96 10.62
N ASP A 63 -9.32 -8.50 11.72
CA ASP A 63 -9.97 -8.46 13.03
C ASP A 63 -11.27 -7.63 12.91
N PRO A 64 -12.45 -8.24 13.14
CA PRO A 64 -13.73 -7.54 13.00
C PRO A 64 -13.82 -6.28 13.86
N LEU A 65 -13.16 -6.25 15.02
CA LEU A 65 -13.11 -5.08 15.89
C LEU A 65 -12.25 -3.98 15.29
N LYS A 66 -11.08 -4.33 14.74
CA LYS A 66 -10.19 -3.37 14.07
C LYS A 66 -10.87 -2.74 12.85
N LYS A 67 -11.58 -3.55 12.06
CA LYS A 67 -12.38 -3.09 10.92
C LYS A 67 -13.48 -2.11 11.37
N ARG A 68 -14.24 -2.47 12.40
CA ARG A 68 -15.32 -1.63 12.92
C ARG A 68 -14.79 -0.32 13.50
N LEU A 69 -13.67 -0.36 14.21
CA LEU A 69 -13.03 0.84 14.77
C LEU A 69 -12.58 1.80 13.67
N PHE A 70 -11.99 1.28 12.58
CA PHE A 70 -11.60 2.09 11.42
C PHE A 70 -12.79 2.77 10.75
N GLN A 71 -13.91 2.05 10.56
CA GLN A 71 -15.14 2.61 10.01
C GLN A 71 -15.70 3.74 10.90
N LEU A 72 -15.73 3.53 12.22
CA LEU A 72 -16.17 4.55 13.16
C LEU A 72 -15.28 5.79 13.09
N GLY A 73 -13.97 5.61 12.98
CA GLY A 73 -13.03 6.73 12.85
C GLY A 73 -13.27 7.57 11.60
N ASN A 74 -13.50 6.94 10.45
CA ASN A 74 -13.76 7.66 9.19
C ASN A 74 -15.09 8.45 9.18
N MET A 75 -16.05 8.08 10.04
CA MET A 75 -17.32 8.79 10.18
C MET A 75 -17.31 9.83 11.29
N ALA A 76 -16.28 9.84 12.15
CA ALA A 76 -16.22 10.69 13.32
C ALA A 76 -15.70 12.09 13.00
N SER A 77 -16.18 13.09 13.75
CA SER A 77 -15.60 14.44 13.68
C SER A 77 -14.18 14.46 14.26
N PRO A 78 -13.33 15.43 13.88
CA PRO A 78 -11.96 15.54 14.41
C PRO A 78 -11.89 15.54 15.94
N LYS A 79 -12.82 16.24 16.61
CA LYS A 79 -12.88 16.30 18.09
C LYS A 79 -13.21 14.94 18.72
N VAL A 80 -14.04 14.15 18.05
CA VAL A 80 -14.41 12.81 18.53
C VAL A 80 -13.23 11.86 18.35
N LEU A 81 -12.51 11.95 17.23
CA LEU A 81 -11.28 11.18 17.00
C LEU A 81 -10.21 11.49 18.05
N GLU A 82 -10.00 12.76 18.37
CA GLU A 82 -9.05 13.21 19.40
C GLU A 82 -9.38 12.59 20.76
N LEU A 83 -10.65 12.67 21.19
CA LEU A 83 -11.11 12.06 22.43
C LEU A 83 -10.94 10.52 22.42
N MET A 84 -11.23 9.86 21.29
CA MET A 84 -11.03 8.43 21.15
C MET A 84 -9.56 8.03 21.35
N CYS A 85 -8.63 8.80 20.78
CA CYS A 85 -7.19 8.59 20.97
C CYS A 85 -6.79 8.74 22.45
N GLU A 86 -7.20 9.83 23.12
CA GLU A 86 -6.90 10.07 24.53
C GLU A 86 -7.39 8.95 25.46
N LEU A 87 -8.61 8.46 25.21
CA LEU A 87 -9.19 7.35 25.97
C LEU A 87 -8.40 6.06 25.79
N CYS A 88 -8.02 5.74 24.54
CA CYS A 88 -7.21 4.57 24.24
C CYS A 88 -5.84 4.62 24.93
N GLU A 89 -5.15 5.76 24.88
CA GLU A 89 -3.86 5.94 25.55
C GLU A 89 -3.96 5.82 27.07
N THR A 90 -5.01 6.39 27.65
CA THR A 90 -5.27 6.32 29.09
C THR A 90 -5.59 4.90 29.55
N ALA A 91 -6.35 4.16 28.76
CA ALA A 91 -6.67 2.76 29.04
C ALA A 91 -5.41 1.88 28.94
N TYR A 92 -4.55 2.11 27.95
CA TYR A 92 -3.31 1.35 27.77
C TYR A 92 -2.32 1.60 28.90
N LYS A 93 -2.10 2.87 29.29
CA LYS A 93 -1.22 3.22 30.42
C LYS A 93 -1.65 2.58 31.75
N LYS A 94 -2.96 2.34 31.94
CA LYS A 94 -3.47 1.65 33.14
C LYS A 94 -3.18 0.15 33.15
N LEU A 95 -3.02 -0.49 31.98
CA LEU A 95 -2.71 -1.92 31.87
C LEU A 95 -1.22 -2.19 32.15
N ASP A 96 -0.33 -1.26 31.82
CA ASP A 96 1.11 -1.37 32.09
C ASP A 96 1.49 -1.07 33.56
N CYS A 97 0.54 -0.61 34.37
CA CYS A 97 0.73 -0.27 35.79
C CYS A 97 0.15 -1.33 36.76
N GLN A 98 -0.19 -2.53 36.28
CA GLN A 98 -0.63 -3.69 37.07
C GLN A 98 0.41 -4.80 37.04
#